data_AF-O04219-F1
#
_entry.id   AF-O04219-F1
#
_cell.length_a   1.000
_cell.length_b   1.000
_cell.length_c   1.000
_cell.angle_alpha   90.00
_cell.angle_beta   90.00
_cell.angle_gamma   90.00
#
_symmetry.space_group_name_H-M   'P 1'
#
loop_
_entity.id
_entity.type
_entity.pdbx_description
1 polymer ?
#
loop_
_entity_poly.entity_id
_entity_poly.type
_entity_poly.pdbx_seq_one_letter_code
_entity_poly.pdbx_strand_id
1 'polypeptide(L)'
;MAKLLALSLSFCFLLFGSCFALRDQPEQNECQLEHLNALEPDNRIKSEGGLIETWNPSNKQFRCAGVALSRATLQPNSLRRPFYTNAPQEIFIQQGNGYFGMVFPGCVETFEEPRESEQGEGSKFRDSHQKV
;
A
#
# COMPACT_ATOMS: atom_id res chain seq x y z
N MET A 1 13.48 -5.32 49.46
CA MET A 1 13.84 -5.60 48.05
C MET A 1 12.68 -6.20 47.24
N ALA A 2 11.94 -7.19 47.74
CA ALA A 2 10.79 -7.79 47.02
C ALA A 2 9.65 -6.82 46.65
N LYS A 3 9.37 -5.80 47.48
CA LYS A 3 8.31 -4.81 47.22
C LYS A 3 8.62 -3.86 46.05
N LEU A 4 9.89 -3.53 45.82
CA LEU A 4 10.33 -2.68 44.71
C LEU A 4 10.32 -3.45 43.38
N LEU A 5 10.67 -4.75 43.43
CA LEU A 5 10.57 -5.66 42.28
C LEU A 5 9.11 -5.87 41.86
N ALA A 6 8.18 -6.02 42.81
CA ALA A 6 6.75 -6.15 42.50
C ALA A 6 6.18 -4.87 41.86
N LEU A 7 6.59 -3.69 42.33
CA LEU A 7 6.18 -2.40 41.75
C LEU A 7 6.71 -2.24 40.31
N SER A 8 7.98 -2.62 40.09
CA SER A 8 8.63 -2.60 38.78
C SER A 8 7.94 -3.54 37.78
N LEU A 9 7.59 -4.76 38.21
CA LEU A 9 6.87 -5.72 37.37
C LEU A 9 5.48 -5.21 37.02
N SER A 10 4.75 -4.65 37.99
CA SER A 10 3.42 -4.09 37.77
C SER A 10 3.44 -2.91 36.80
N PHE A 11 4.47 -2.06 36.87
CA PHE A 11 4.65 -0.93 35.95
C PHE A 11 5.03 -1.40 34.54
N CYS A 12 5.85 -2.46 34.42
CA CYS A 12 6.11 -3.10 33.13
C CYS A 12 4.82 -3.66 32.51
N PHE A 13 3.98 -4.40 33.25
CA PHE A 13 2.73 -4.93 32.70
C PHE A 13 1.77 -3.82 32.22
N LEU A 14 1.71 -2.68 32.92
CA LEU A 14 0.90 -1.53 32.49
C LEU A 14 1.44 -0.86 31.22
N LEU A 15 2.76 -0.80 31.04
CA LEU A 15 3.40 -0.21 29.86
C LEU A 15 3.43 -1.14 28.65
N PHE A 16 3.48 -2.47 28.85
CA PHE A 16 3.44 -3.44 27.75
C PHE A 16 2.01 -3.78 27.30
N GLY A 17 1.01 -3.62 28.17
CA GLY A 17 -0.40 -3.85 27.82
C GLY A 17 -0.98 -2.84 26.83
N SER A 18 -0.39 -1.64 26.73
CA SER A 18 -0.85 -0.56 25.86
C SER A 18 -0.27 -0.61 24.44
N CYS A 19 0.74 -1.44 24.16
CA CYS A 19 1.35 -1.52 22.82
C CYS A 19 0.54 -2.35 21.81
N PHE A 20 -0.43 -3.17 22.23
CA PHE A 20 -1.22 -4.00 21.31
C PHE A 20 -2.46 -3.30 20.73
N ALA A 21 -2.75 -2.06 21.14
CA ALA A 21 -3.98 -1.35 20.79
C ALA A 21 -3.81 -0.27 19.69
N LEU A 22 -2.80 -0.40 18.82
CA LEU A 22 -2.53 0.57 17.74
C LEU A 22 -3.33 0.32 16.44
N ARG A 23 -4.23 -0.67 16.43
CA ARG A 23 -5.26 -0.79 15.38
C ARG A 23 -6.51 -0.13 15.90
N ASP A 24 -7.07 0.80 15.10
CA ASP A 24 -8.43 1.29 15.30
C ASP A 24 -9.33 0.08 15.54
N GLN A 25 -9.85 -0.05 16.75
CA GLN A 25 -10.71 -1.19 17.05
C GLN A 25 -12.01 -0.99 16.27
N PRO A 26 -12.44 -2.00 15.50
CA PRO A 26 -13.74 -1.96 14.86
C PRO A 26 -14.82 -1.60 15.89
N GLU A 27 -15.85 -0.88 15.47
CA GLU A 27 -17.01 -0.54 16.32
C GLU A 27 -17.53 -1.81 17.02
N GLN A 28 -18.09 -1.67 18.23
CA GLN A 28 -18.21 -2.75 19.23
C GLN A 28 -18.96 -4.05 18.80
N ASN A 29 -19.51 -4.12 17.58
CA ASN A 29 -20.15 -5.31 16.98
C ASN A 29 -19.76 -5.58 15.50
N GLU A 30 -18.79 -4.83 14.95
CA GLU A 30 -18.44 -4.85 13.52
C GLU A 30 -17.87 -6.20 13.09
N CYS A 31 -17.16 -6.88 13.99
CA CYS A 31 -16.59 -8.22 13.78
C CYS A 31 -17.45 -9.40 14.27
N GLN A 32 -18.66 -9.17 14.77
CA GLN A 32 -19.58 -10.27 15.10
C GLN A 32 -20.26 -10.78 13.83
N LEU A 33 -19.59 -11.67 13.09
CA LEU A 33 -20.05 -12.21 11.82
C LEU A 33 -20.78 -13.54 12.05
N GLU A 34 -22.07 -13.61 11.72
CA GLU A 34 -22.86 -14.86 11.86
C GLU A 34 -22.47 -15.91 10.82
N HIS A 35 -22.08 -15.47 9.62
CA HIS A 35 -21.63 -16.32 8.53
C HIS A 35 -20.65 -15.56 7.64
N LEU A 36 -19.79 -16.31 6.95
CA LEU A 36 -18.84 -15.76 5.98
C LEU A 36 -19.22 -16.18 4.56
N ASN A 37 -18.96 -15.30 3.60
CA ASN A 37 -19.22 -15.54 2.18
C ASN A 37 -17.96 -15.28 1.37
N ALA A 38 -17.75 -16.11 0.34
CA ALA A 38 -16.83 -15.77 -0.73
C ALA A 38 -17.42 -14.58 -1.51
N LEU A 39 -16.64 -13.52 -1.69
CA LEU A 39 -17.10 -12.29 -2.32
C LEU A 39 -16.45 -12.11 -3.69
N GLU A 40 -17.26 -11.67 -4.64
CA GLU A 40 -16.83 -11.20 -5.96
C GLU A 40 -16.78 -9.66 -5.99
N PRO A 41 -16.01 -9.05 -6.91
CA PRO A 41 -16.04 -7.60 -7.09
C PRO A 41 -17.41 -7.16 -7.61
N ASP A 42 -17.96 -6.12 -7.01
CA ASP A 42 -19.31 -5.61 -7.30
C ASP A 42 -19.30 -4.34 -8.17
N ASN A 43 -18.12 -3.77 -8.42
CA ASN A 43 -17.97 -2.60 -9.28
C ASN A 43 -16.77 -2.73 -10.24
N ARG A 44 -16.92 -2.12 -11.43
CA ARG A 44 -15.98 -2.21 -12.56
C ARG A 44 -15.78 -0.87 -13.24
N ILE A 45 -14.53 -0.43 -13.32
CA ILE A 45 -14.13 0.85 -13.92
C ILE A 45 -13.23 0.57 -15.13
N LYS A 46 -13.72 0.88 -16.33
CA LYS A 46 -13.00 0.70 -17.59
C LYS A 46 -12.15 1.92 -17.93
N SER A 47 -11.01 1.67 -18.55
CA SER A 47 -10.11 2.69 -19.12
C SER A 47 -9.58 2.19 -20.46
N GLU A 48 -8.92 3.07 -21.21
CA GLU A 48 -8.28 2.71 -22.49
C GLU A 48 -7.34 1.51 -22.37
N GLY A 49 -6.49 1.51 -21.33
CA GLY A 49 -5.45 0.50 -21.13
C GLY A 49 -5.85 -0.70 -20.26
N GLY A 50 -7.11 -0.80 -19.80
CA GLY A 50 -7.47 -1.88 -18.88
C GLY A 50 -8.71 -1.67 -18.03
N LEU A 51 -8.79 -2.43 -16.94
CA LEU A 51 -9.94 -2.52 -16.05
C LEU A 51 -9.48 -2.49 -14.58
N ILE A 52 -10.25 -1.80 -13.74
CA ILE A 52 -10.17 -1.95 -12.28
C ILE A 52 -11.48 -2.47 -11.75
N GLU A 53 -11.40 -3.50 -10.92
CA GLU A 53 -12.50 -4.11 -10.21
C GLU A 53 -12.33 -3.83 -8.71
N THR A 54 -13.42 -3.51 -8.03
CA THR A 54 -13.41 -3.22 -6.59
C THR A 54 -14.43 -4.08 -5.88
N TRP A 55 -14.08 -4.52 -4.67
CA TRP A 55 -15.03 -5.09 -3.73
C TRP A 55 -15.58 -3.99 -2.83
N ASN A 56 -16.86 -4.09 -2.47
CA ASN A 56 -17.52 -3.15 -1.57
C ASN A 56 -16.81 -3.06 -0.21
N PRO A 57 -16.14 -1.94 0.12
CA PRO A 57 -15.46 -1.79 1.41
C PRO A 57 -16.45 -1.70 2.58
N SER A 58 -17.72 -1.37 2.32
CA SER A 58 -18.78 -1.30 3.34
C SER A 58 -19.34 -2.68 3.71
N ASN A 59 -18.96 -3.75 3.00
CA ASN A 59 -19.33 -5.11 3.39
C ASN A 59 -18.77 -5.42 4.79
N LYS A 60 -19.56 -6.09 5.64
CA LYS A 60 -19.21 -6.36 7.04
C LYS A 60 -17.88 -7.13 7.20
N GLN A 61 -17.54 -8.02 6.26
CA GLN A 61 -16.27 -8.75 6.30
C GLN A 61 -15.07 -7.81 6.07
N PHE A 62 -15.16 -6.88 5.12
CA PHE A 62 -14.09 -5.90 4.84
C PHE A 62 -13.98 -4.84 5.92
N ARG A 63 -15.12 -4.36 6.43
CA ARG A 63 -15.21 -3.48 7.59
C ARG A 63 -14.57 -4.08 8.84
N CYS A 64 -14.92 -5.32 9.18
CA CYS A 64 -14.28 -6.04 10.28
C CYS A 64 -12.76 -6.20 10.08
N ALA A 65 -12.31 -6.52 8.86
CA ALA A 65 -10.89 -6.65 8.56
C ALA A 65 -10.14 -5.29 8.53
N GLY A 66 -10.87 -4.18 8.42
CA GLY A 66 -10.29 -2.83 8.30
C GLY A 66 -9.52 -2.63 7.00
N VAL A 67 -9.96 -3.25 5.89
CA VAL A 67 -9.26 -3.18 4.60
C VAL A 67 -10.22 -3.00 3.43
N ALA A 68 -9.70 -2.53 2.30
CA ALA A 68 -10.39 -2.51 1.01
C ALA A 68 -9.60 -3.35 0.00
N LEU A 69 -10.31 -4.00 -0.94
CA LEU A 69 -9.71 -4.84 -1.96
C LEU A 69 -10.06 -4.33 -3.37
N SER A 70 -9.07 -4.35 -4.26
CA SER A 70 -9.24 -4.06 -5.67
C SER A 70 -8.35 -4.94 -6.52
N ARG A 71 -8.75 -5.16 -7.78
CA ARG A 71 -7.98 -5.90 -8.78
C ARG A 71 -7.84 -5.04 -10.03
N ALA A 72 -6.61 -4.85 -10.49
CA ALA A 72 -6.31 -4.11 -11.71
C ALA A 72 -5.81 -5.06 -12.79
N THR A 73 -6.36 -4.94 -13.99
CA THR A 73 -5.92 -5.68 -15.18
C THR A 73 -5.41 -4.67 -16.20
N LEU A 74 -4.12 -4.77 -16.52
CA LEU A 74 -3.43 -3.92 -17.48
C LEU A 74 -3.25 -4.69 -18.80
N GLN A 75 -3.64 -4.06 -19.91
CA GLN A 75 -3.40 -4.60 -21.26
C GLN A 75 -1.95 -4.36 -21.68
N PRO A 76 -1.44 -5.08 -22.71
CA PRO A 76 -0.10 -4.84 -23.25
C PRO A 76 0.12 -3.36 -23.58
N ASN A 77 1.30 -2.82 -23.22
CA ASN A 77 1.68 -1.43 -23.42
C ASN A 77 0.76 -0.38 -22.75
N SER A 78 0.03 -0.77 -21.70
CA SER A 78 -0.76 0.17 -20.89
C SER A 78 0.04 0.73 -19.72
N LEU A 79 -0.34 1.94 -19.27
CA LEU A 79 0.24 2.61 -18.11
C LEU A 79 -0.84 2.88 -17.06
N ARG A 80 -0.69 2.29 -15.87
CA ARG A 80 -1.40 2.79 -14.69
C ARG A 80 -0.75 4.10 -14.27
N ARG A 81 -1.42 5.22 -14.55
CA ARG A 81 -0.92 6.55 -14.19
C ARG A 81 -0.57 6.63 -12.69
N PRO A 82 0.48 7.37 -12.30
CA PRO A 82 0.87 7.53 -10.89
C PRO A 82 -0.28 8.01 -10.01
N PHE A 83 -0.35 7.46 -8.81
CA PHE A 83 -1.28 7.85 -7.75
C PHE A 83 -0.64 7.60 -6.39
N TYR A 84 -1.21 8.19 -5.35
CA TYR A 84 -0.87 7.92 -3.95
C TYR A 84 -2.13 7.55 -3.18
N THR A 85 -1.97 6.88 -2.06
CA THR A 85 -3.05 6.50 -1.14
C THR A 85 -2.74 6.98 0.26
N ASN A 86 -3.79 7.26 1.03
CA ASN A 86 -3.69 7.61 2.46
C ASN A 86 -3.55 6.39 3.38
N ALA A 87 -3.54 5.17 2.81
CA ALA A 87 -3.34 3.92 3.51
C ALA A 87 -2.26 3.09 2.80
N PRO A 88 -1.47 2.28 3.53
CA PRO A 88 -0.50 1.38 2.93
C PRO A 88 -1.20 0.31 2.08
N GLN A 89 -0.49 -0.18 1.05
CA GLN A 89 -1.01 -1.17 0.13
C GLN A 89 -0.01 -2.31 -0.06
N GLU A 90 -0.54 -3.51 -0.22
CA GLU A 90 0.21 -4.68 -0.68
C GLU A 90 -0.34 -5.07 -2.06
N ILE A 91 0.55 -5.20 -3.05
CA ILE A 91 0.17 -5.51 -4.43
C ILE A 91 0.74 -6.88 -4.79
N PHE A 92 -0.16 -7.81 -5.08
CA PHE A 92 0.20 -9.16 -5.54
C PHE A 92 0.02 -9.26 -7.06
N ILE A 93 1.08 -9.67 -7.77
CA ILE A 93 1.05 -9.87 -9.22
C ILE A 93 0.55 -11.29 -9.51
N GLN A 94 -0.75 -11.41 -9.75
CA GLN A 94 -1.37 -12.71 -10.05
C GLN A 94 -0.90 -13.31 -11.38
N GLN A 95 -0.72 -12.48 -12.41
CA GLN A 95 -0.32 -12.92 -13.75
C GLN A 95 0.39 -11.79 -14.51
N GLY A 96 1.39 -12.16 -15.31
CA GLY A 96 2.12 -11.24 -16.18
C GLY A 96 3.37 -10.67 -15.51
N ASN A 97 4.07 -9.78 -16.23
CA ASN A 97 5.27 -9.09 -15.78
C ASN A 97 5.25 -7.65 -16.34
N GLY A 98 6.02 -6.75 -15.74
CA GLY A 98 6.12 -5.36 -16.17
C GLY A 98 7.09 -4.57 -15.29
N TYR A 99 7.00 -3.25 -15.39
CA TYR A 99 7.80 -2.30 -14.60
C TYR A 99 6.89 -1.50 -13.66
N PHE A 100 7.39 -1.14 -12.48
CA PHE A 100 6.69 -0.25 -11.55
C PHE A 100 7.67 0.75 -10.95
N GLY A 101 7.22 1.98 -10.72
CA GLY A 101 8.02 3.00 -10.06
C GLY A 101 7.38 3.41 -8.74
N MET A 102 8.19 3.59 -7.70
CA MET A 102 7.77 4.23 -6.46
C MET A 102 8.60 5.50 -6.27
N VAL A 103 7.92 6.63 -6.07
CA VAL A 103 8.58 7.93 -5.87
C VAL A 103 8.68 8.20 -4.38
N PHE A 104 9.90 8.23 -3.86
CA PHE A 104 10.18 8.59 -2.48
C PHE A 104 10.56 10.08 -2.39
N PRO A 105 9.83 10.91 -1.64
CA PRO A 105 10.11 12.33 -1.56
C PRO A 105 11.47 12.58 -0.90
N GLY A 106 12.26 13.48 -1.49
CA GLY A 106 13.61 13.80 -1.02
C GLY A 106 14.70 12.81 -1.44
N CYS A 107 14.35 11.72 -2.13
CA CYS A 107 15.34 10.85 -2.77
C CYS A 107 15.74 11.42 -4.14
N VAL A 108 17.04 11.38 -4.43
CA VAL A 108 17.59 11.80 -5.72
C VAL A 108 17.23 10.82 -6.83
N GLU A 109 17.21 11.32 -8.06
CA GLU A 109 17.18 10.52 -9.26
C GLU A 109 18.50 9.73 -9.37
N THR A 110 18.41 8.43 -9.68
CA THR A 110 19.57 7.51 -9.69
C THR A 110 19.75 6.80 -11.03
N PHE A 111 18.77 6.92 -11.92
CA PHE A 111 18.82 6.42 -13.28
C PHE A 111 18.91 7.66 -14.18
N GLU A 112 20.02 7.79 -14.91
CA GLU A 112 20.34 8.98 -15.70
C GLU A 112 20.79 8.56 -17.10
N GLU A 113 20.23 9.20 -18.14
CA GLU A 113 20.65 9.03 -19.52
C GLU A 113 21.39 10.30 -19.97
N PRO A 114 22.69 10.26 -20.29
CA PRO A 114 23.41 11.41 -20.83
C PRO A 114 22.86 11.82 -22.20
N ARG A 115 22.88 13.13 -22.53
CA ARG A 115 22.75 13.56 -23.93
C ARG A 115 24.06 13.32 -24.65
N GLU A 116 24.01 12.70 -25.82
CA GLU A 116 25.11 12.76 -26.77
C GLU A 116 25.21 14.20 -27.30
N SER A 117 26.09 15.02 -26.74
CA SER A 117 26.51 16.28 -27.36
C SER A 117 27.95 16.19 -27.80
N GLU A 118 28.16 16.32 -29.12
CA GLU A 118 29.44 16.71 -29.69
C GLU A 118 29.84 18.08 -29.11
N GLN A 119 30.99 18.13 -28.43
CA GLN A 119 31.66 19.34 -27.95
C GLN A 119 30.98 20.14 -26.83
N GLY A 120 31.48 19.94 -25.59
CA GLY A 120 32.05 21.08 -24.84
C GLY A 120 31.17 21.86 -23.87
N GLU A 121 29.93 21.50 -23.57
CA GLU A 121 29.17 22.09 -22.45
C GLU A 121 28.62 21.00 -21.51
N GLY A 122 28.63 21.29 -20.20
CA GLY A 122 28.52 20.33 -19.09
C GLY A 122 27.39 19.30 -19.17
N SER A 123 27.55 18.18 -18.45
CA SER A 123 26.69 17.00 -18.53
C SER A 123 25.21 17.31 -18.35
N LYS A 124 24.50 17.53 -19.46
CA LYS A 124 23.05 17.67 -19.46
C LYS A 124 22.44 16.30 -19.74
N PHE A 125 21.71 15.77 -18.78
CA PHE A 125 21.00 14.50 -18.96
C PHE A 125 19.81 14.68 -19.92
N ARG A 126 19.55 13.64 -20.72
CA ARG A 126 18.37 13.48 -21.58
C ARG A 126 17.16 13.14 -20.72
N ASP A 127 17.34 12.20 -19.80
CA ASP A 127 16.36 11.78 -18.81
C ASP A 127 17.05 11.50 -17.47
N SER A 128 16.31 11.68 -16.38
CA SER A 128 16.76 11.40 -15.03
C SER A 128 15.54 11.09 -14.15
N HIS A 129 15.52 9.91 -13.53
CA HIS A 129 14.41 9.47 -12.68
C HIS A 129 14.87 8.57 -11.52
N GLN A 130 13.97 8.32 -10.57
CA GLN A 130 14.19 7.33 -9.51
C GLN A 130 14.15 5.90 -10.06
N LYS A 131 14.65 4.95 -9.27
CA LYS A 131 14.70 3.53 -9.64
C LYS A 131 13.31 2.98 -10.03
N VAL A 132 13.32 2.16 -11.09
CA VAL A 132 12.19 1.37 -11.60
C VAL A 132 12.45 -0.12 -11.37
#